data_AF-A0ABC8SE44-F1
#
_entry.id   AF-A0ABC8SE44-F1
#
_cell.length_a   1.000
_cell.length_b   1.000
_cell.length_c   1.000
_cell.angle_alpha   90.00
_cell.angle_beta   90.00
_cell.angle_gamma   90.00
#
_symmetry.space_group_name_H-M   'P 1'
#
loop_
_entity.id
_entity.type
_entity.pdbx_description
1 polymer ?
#
loop_
_entity_poly.entity_id
_entity_poly.type
_entity_poly.pdbx_seq_one_letter_code
_entity_poly.pdbx_strand_id
1 'polypeptide(L)'
;MESVVAAAHSGGLKPVFLCPLHEGISKLLSQWTGLQMAVRNEWGGRDSIKKSEQLSSDILSWFSQSKEVLYVEDLENLLYESLLLSFNTEIEDGSIEEVAEQLMIMHDEYLQGDHQFVNELCIGSLSRI
;
A
#
# COMPACT_ATOMS: atom_id res chain seq x y z
N MET A 1 21.02 -52.61 -11.82
CA MET A 1 21.72 -51.35 -12.18
C MET A 1 20.64 -50.29 -12.25
N GLU A 2 20.16 -49.83 -11.10
CA GLU A 2 20.79 -48.78 -10.29
C GLU A 2 20.88 -47.47 -11.09
N SER A 3 19.90 -46.58 -10.95
CA SER A 3 20.19 -45.25 -10.40
C SER A 3 18.87 -44.53 -10.11
N VAL A 4 18.57 -44.47 -8.82
CA VAL A 4 17.69 -43.49 -8.21
C VAL A 4 18.29 -42.10 -8.36
N VAL A 5 17.45 -41.11 -8.66
CA VAL A 5 17.67 -39.72 -8.22
C VAL A 5 16.31 -39.17 -7.80
N ALA A 6 16.17 -39.05 -6.48
CA ALA A 6 15.12 -38.31 -5.80
C ALA A 6 15.61 -36.87 -5.54
N ALA A 7 14.70 -35.90 -5.67
CA ALA A 7 14.57 -34.69 -4.84
C ALA A 7 13.51 -33.80 -5.53
N ALA A 8 12.26 -33.81 -5.08
CA ALA A 8 11.77 -33.01 -3.96
C ALA A 8 11.73 -31.50 -4.26
N HIS A 9 10.49 -31.02 -4.44
CA HIS A 9 9.97 -29.71 -4.02
C HIS A 9 10.89 -28.49 -4.17
N SER A 10 10.69 -27.72 -5.25
CA SER A 10 10.75 -26.26 -5.20
C SER A 10 9.29 -25.79 -5.35
N GLY A 11 8.64 -25.29 -4.31
CA GLY A 11 9.02 -24.09 -3.61
C GLY A 11 7.88 -23.11 -3.86
N GLY A 12 6.82 -23.25 -3.05
CA GLY A 12 5.63 -22.41 -3.17
C GLY A 12 5.96 -20.95 -2.94
N LEU A 13 5.62 -20.11 -3.90
CA LEU A 13 5.24 -18.74 -3.62
C LEU A 13 3.74 -18.78 -3.36
N LYS A 14 3.38 -19.00 -2.09
CA LYS A 14 2.05 -18.62 -1.64
C LYS A 14 1.90 -17.14 -2.00
N PRO A 15 0.81 -16.70 -2.65
CA PRO A 15 0.56 -15.28 -2.80
C PRO A 15 0.66 -14.69 -1.40
N VAL A 16 1.51 -13.68 -1.24
CA VAL A 16 1.52 -12.87 -0.02
C VAL A 16 0.07 -12.41 0.11
N PHE A 17 -0.64 -12.90 1.13
CA PHE A 17 -1.99 -12.44 1.44
C PHE A 17 -1.84 -11.01 1.96
N LEU A 18 -1.64 -10.06 1.05
CA LEU A 18 -1.73 -8.65 1.35
C LEU A 18 -3.19 -8.38 1.73
N CYS A 19 -3.41 -7.58 2.76
CA CYS A 19 -4.76 -7.15 3.11
C CYS A 19 -5.42 -6.54 1.86
N PRO A 20 -6.71 -6.82 1.57
CA PRO A 20 -7.40 -6.26 0.39
C PRO A 20 -7.25 -4.74 0.27
N LEU A 21 -7.24 -4.05 1.41
CA LEU A 21 -6.98 -2.61 1.48
C LEU A 21 -5.58 -2.24 0.94
N HIS A 22 -4.54 -2.99 1.29
CA HIS A 22 -3.18 -2.73 0.80
C HIS A 22 -3.08 -2.91 -0.73
N GLU A 23 -3.73 -3.93 -1.29
CA GLU A 23 -3.77 -4.13 -2.74
C GLU A 23 -4.51 -2.97 -3.43
N GLY A 24 -5.62 -2.50 -2.83
CA GLY A 24 -6.35 -1.32 -3.30
C GLY A 24 -5.48 -0.06 -3.29
N ILE A 25 -4.77 0.22 -2.19
CA ILE A 25 -3.84 1.36 -2.07
C ILE A 25 -2.76 1.29 -3.15
N SER A 26 -2.06 0.16 -3.25
CA SER A 26 -1.02 -0.05 -4.26
C SER A 26 -1.54 0.18 -5.68
N LYS A 27 -2.76 -0.30 -5.97
CA LYS A 27 -3.39 -0.13 -7.28
C LYS A 27 -3.72 1.32 -7.58
N LEU A 28 -4.30 2.05 -6.62
CA LEU A 28 -4.63 3.47 -6.80
C LEU A 28 -3.36 4.30 -7.04
N LEU A 29 -2.31 4.08 -6.26
CA LEU A 29 -1.01 4.75 -6.47
C LEU A 29 -0.38 4.42 -7.84
N SER A 30 -0.59 3.20 -8.35
CA SER A 30 -0.11 2.81 -9.69
C SER A 30 -0.82 3.55 -10.84
N GLN A 31 -2.01 4.10 -10.58
CA GLN A 31 -2.82 4.84 -11.54
C GLN A 31 -2.65 6.36 -11.42
N TRP A 32 -2.06 6.83 -10.33
CA TRP A 32 -1.79 8.25 -10.11
C TRP A 32 -0.67 8.76 -11.03
N THR A 33 -1.06 9.50 -12.07
CA THR A 33 -0.16 9.96 -13.14
C THR A 33 1.07 10.71 -12.61
N GLY A 34 0.90 11.64 -11.66
CA GLY A 34 2.02 12.42 -11.12
C GLY A 34 3.06 11.55 -10.40
N LEU A 35 2.61 10.60 -9.58
CA LEU A 35 3.49 9.63 -8.93
C LEU A 35 4.18 8.72 -9.97
N GLN A 36 3.45 8.24 -10.97
CA GLN A 36 4.04 7.40 -12.03
C GLN A 36 5.08 8.14 -12.87
N MET A 37 4.89 9.45 -13.09
CA MET A 37 5.91 10.28 -13.71
C MET A 37 7.15 10.38 -12.83
N ALA A 38 7.00 10.59 -11.53
CA ALA A 38 8.12 10.65 -10.60
C ALA A 38 8.90 9.33 -10.54
N VAL A 39 8.19 8.19 -10.49
CA VAL A 39 8.78 6.85 -10.49
C VAL A 39 9.53 6.57 -11.79
N ARG A 40 8.89 6.79 -12.95
CA ARG A 40 9.47 6.48 -14.26
C ARG A 40 10.71 7.32 -14.57
N ASN A 41 10.73 8.57 -14.13
CA ASN A 41 11.84 9.48 -14.36
C ASN A 41 12.90 9.42 -13.24
N GLU A 42 12.77 8.48 -12.29
CA GLU A 42 13.68 8.32 -11.16
C GLU A 42 13.90 9.64 -10.38
N TRP A 43 12.85 10.46 -10.21
CA TRP A 43 12.98 11.74 -9.49
C TRP A 43 13.36 11.54 -8.02
N GLY A 44 12.93 10.42 -7.42
CA GLY A 44 13.41 9.95 -6.12
C GLY A 44 14.72 9.15 -6.16
N GLY A 45 15.37 9.02 -7.32
CA GLY A 45 16.52 8.12 -7.53
C GLY A 45 16.13 6.73 -8.02
N ARG A 46 17.13 5.85 -8.18
CA ARG A 46 16.97 4.50 -8.78
C ARG A 46 16.05 3.57 -7.99
N ASP A 47 15.81 3.90 -6.73
CA ASP A 47 14.92 3.17 -5.83
C ASP A 47 13.49 3.74 -5.79
N SER A 48 13.12 4.63 -6.73
CA SER A 48 11.77 5.22 -6.77
C SER A 48 10.63 4.19 -6.81
N ILE A 49 10.84 3.03 -7.43
CA ILE A 49 9.87 1.92 -7.39
C ILE A 49 9.65 1.44 -5.95
N LYS A 50 10.75 1.20 -5.21
CA LYS A 50 10.68 0.77 -3.80
C LYS A 50 10.07 1.84 -2.91
N LYS A 51 10.33 3.11 -3.20
CA LYS A 51 9.70 4.23 -2.48
C LYS A 51 8.18 4.27 -2.71
N SER A 52 7.71 3.91 -3.90
CA SER A 52 6.26 3.79 -4.18
C SER A 52 5.63 2.63 -3.42
N GLU A 53 6.32 1.51 -3.29
CA GLU A 53 5.88 0.37 -2.45
C GLU A 53 5.87 0.73 -0.96
N GLN A 54 6.88 1.47 -0.51
CA GLN A 54 6.95 1.98 0.85
C GLN A 54 5.81 2.95 1.15
N LEU A 55 5.50 3.87 0.24
CA LEU A 55 4.36 4.80 0.37
C LEU A 55 3.04 4.05 0.56
N SER A 56 2.81 2.97 -0.21
CA SER A 56 1.62 2.11 -0.02
C SER A 56 1.57 1.51 1.40
N SER A 57 2.71 1.08 1.92
CA SER A 57 2.82 0.51 3.27
C SER A 57 2.62 1.58 4.36
N ASP A 58 3.13 2.78 4.15
CA ASP A 58 3.02 3.90 5.08
C ASP A 58 1.56 4.36 5.20
N ILE A 59 0.83 4.45 4.08
CA ILE A 59 -0.60 4.75 4.05
C ILE A 59 -1.40 3.67 4.78
N LEU A 60 -1.12 2.38 4.54
CA LEU A 60 -1.79 1.30 5.25
C LEU A 60 -1.53 1.36 6.77
N SER A 61 -0.29 1.65 7.15
CA SER A 61 0.11 1.83 8.55
C SER A 61 -0.63 3.01 9.19
N TRP A 62 -0.76 4.12 8.45
CA TRP A 62 -1.53 5.29 8.86
C TRP A 62 -3.01 4.96 9.10
N PHE A 63 -3.65 4.22 8.19
CA PHE A 63 -5.02 3.72 8.40
C PHE A 63 -5.17 2.81 9.62
N SER A 64 -4.12 2.06 9.96
CA SER A 64 -4.15 1.09 11.07
C SER A 64 -3.93 1.72 12.45
N GLN A 65 -3.81 3.05 12.54
CA GLN A 65 -3.59 3.74 13.80
C GLN A 65 -4.84 3.70 14.69
N SER A 66 -4.72 2.99 15.82
CA SER A 66 -5.84 2.53 16.66
C SER A 66 -6.75 3.58 17.34
N LYS A 67 -6.51 4.89 17.23
CA LYS A 67 -7.06 5.85 18.21
C LYS A 67 -7.54 7.22 17.72
N GLU A 68 -7.41 7.56 16.45
CA GLU A 68 -7.79 8.90 15.99
C GLU A 68 -8.82 8.86 14.86
N VAL A 69 -9.65 9.90 14.83
CA VAL A 69 -10.47 10.22 13.66
C VAL A 69 -9.48 10.55 12.55
N LEU A 70 -9.56 9.82 11.45
CA LEU A 70 -8.74 10.07 10.28
C LEU A 70 -9.33 11.25 9.51
N TYR A 71 -8.53 12.30 9.32
CA TYR A 71 -8.89 13.45 8.50
C TYR A 71 -8.24 13.34 7.13
N VAL A 72 -8.95 13.76 6.10
CA VAL A 72 -8.43 13.71 4.72
C VAL A 72 -7.23 14.64 4.57
N GLU A 73 -7.24 15.78 5.25
CA GLU A 73 -6.17 16.78 5.25
C GLU A 73 -4.85 16.23 5.80
N ASP A 74 -4.90 15.32 6.77
CA ASP A 74 -3.71 14.65 7.31
C ASP A 74 -3.12 13.66 6.30
N LEU A 75 -3.99 12.98 5.53
CA LEU A 75 -3.57 12.07 4.46
C LEU A 75 -3.01 12.85 3.27
N GLU A 76 -3.62 13.98 2.90
CA GLU A 76 -3.08 14.92 1.91
C GLU A 76 -1.67 15.37 2.29
N ASN A 77 -1.46 15.76 3.56
CA ASN A 77 -0.15 16.16 4.03
C ASN A 77 0.87 15.01 3.96
N LEU A 78 0.47 13.77 4.30
CA LEU A 78 1.32 12.59 4.16
C LEU A 78 1.74 12.35 2.71
N LEU A 79 0.79 12.46 1.77
CA LEU A 79 1.06 12.30 0.33
C LEU A 79 1.98 13.42 -0.17
N TYR A 80 1.71 14.66 0.20
CA TYR A 80 2.52 15.83 -0.16
C TYR A 80 3.96 15.69 0.35
N GLU A 81 4.15 15.40 1.63
CA GLU A 81 5.48 15.19 2.22
C GLU A 81 6.22 14.03 1.55
N SER A 82 5.51 12.96 1.20
CA SER A 82 6.10 11.82 0.50
C SER A 82 6.60 12.19 -0.89
N LEU A 83 5.80 12.92 -1.67
CA LEU A 83 6.21 13.42 -2.99
C LEU A 83 7.41 14.36 -2.91
N LEU A 84 7.40 15.28 -1.95
CA LEU A 84 8.46 16.25 -1.76
C LEU A 84 9.77 15.57 -1.30
N LEU A 85 9.71 14.77 -0.24
CA LEU A 85 10.90 14.22 0.43
C LEU A 85 11.43 12.95 -0.24
N SER A 86 10.56 12.07 -0.72
CA SER A 86 10.98 10.79 -1.29
C SER A 86 11.17 10.85 -2.80
N PHE A 87 10.35 11.65 -3.49
CA PHE A 87 10.32 11.72 -4.95
C PHE A 87 10.84 13.05 -5.51
N ASN A 88 11.22 14.01 -4.66
CA ASN A 88 11.75 15.31 -5.08
C ASN A 88 10.85 16.02 -6.09
N THR A 89 9.53 16.00 -5.86
CA THR A 89 8.55 16.65 -6.71
C THR A 89 7.42 17.25 -5.90
N GLU A 90 6.87 18.35 -6.42
CA GLU A 90 5.65 18.99 -5.95
C GLU A 90 4.60 18.85 -7.06
N ILE A 91 3.36 18.53 -6.68
CA ILE A 91 2.25 18.37 -7.61
C ILE A 91 1.16 19.35 -7.16
N GLU A 92 0.78 20.27 -8.05
CA GLU A 92 -0.19 21.35 -7.78
C GLU A 92 -1.39 21.31 -8.75
N ASP A 93 -1.70 20.13 -9.28
CA ASP A 93 -2.81 19.93 -10.22
C ASP A 93 -4.13 19.52 -9.55
N GLY A 94 -4.16 19.45 -8.22
CA GLY A 94 -5.31 19.01 -7.42
C GLY A 94 -5.41 17.48 -7.25
N SER A 95 -4.49 16.71 -7.82
CA SER A 95 -4.57 15.24 -7.76
C SER A 95 -4.15 14.63 -6.42
N ILE A 96 -3.47 15.39 -5.54
CA ILE A 96 -3.13 14.92 -4.19
C ILE A 96 -4.43 14.76 -3.38
N GLU A 97 -5.28 15.78 -3.43
CA GLU A 97 -6.59 15.86 -2.78
C GLU A 97 -7.51 14.76 -3.31
N GLU A 98 -7.62 14.62 -4.64
CA GLU A 98 -8.43 13.56 -5.27
C GLU A 98 -7.97 12.15 -4.86
N VAL A 99 -6.67 11.91 -4.74
CA VAL A 99 -6.13 10.60 -4.33
C VAL A 99 -6.37 10.36 -2.84
N ALA A 100 -6.20 11.37 -1.99
CA ALA A 100 -6.50 11.29 -0.56
C ALA A 100 -7.97 10.95 -0.32
N GLU A 101 -8.90 11.62 -1.00
CA GLU A 101 -10.34 11.32 -0.92
C GLU A 101 -10.65 9.87 -1.33
N GLN A 102 -10.08 9.39 -2.44
CA GLN A 102 -10.27 8.02 -2.90
C GLN A 102 -9.72 6.98 -1.92
N LEU A 103 -8.58 7.26 -1.29
CA LEU A 103 -8.01 6.40 -0.26
C LEU A 103 -8.91 6.35 0.99
N MET A 104 -9.47 7.49 1.40
CA MET A 104 -10.41 7.56 2.54
C MET A 104 -11.69 6.77 2.27
N ILE A 105 -12.27 6.90 1.07
CA ILE A 105 -13.45 6.12 0.65
C ILE A 105 -13.13 4.62 0.67
N MET A 106 -11.99 4.23 0.10
CA MET A 106 -11.56 2.82 0.07
C MET A 106 -11.38 2.24 1.47
N HIS A 107 -10.84 3.01 2.41
CA HIS A 107 -10.71 2.60 3.80
C HIS A 107 -12.07 2.44 4.49
N ASP A 108 -13.00 3.37 4.27
CA ASP A 108 -14.36 3.29 4.81
C ASP A 108 -15.12 2.07 4.24
N GLU A 109 -15.04 1.83 2.93
CA GLU A 109 -15.59 0.64 2.28
C GLU A 109 -14.96 -0.66 2.83
N TYR A 110 -13.65 -0.66 3.08
CA TYR A 110 -12.95 -1.79 3.69
C TYR A 110 -13.45 -2.07 5.11
N LEU A 111 -13.64 -1.04 5.94
CA LEU A 111 -14.22 -1.18 7.28
C LEU A 111 -15.67 -1.66 7.23
N GLN A 112 -16.50 -1.11 6.34
CA GLN A 112 -17.89 -1.56 6.17
C GLN A 112 -17.96 -3.02 5.67
N GLY A 113 -17.07 -3.40 4.75
CA GLY A 113 -16.94 -4.77 4.23
C GLY A 113 -16.44 -5.75 5.30
N ASP A 114 -15.50 -5.33 6.15
CA ASP A 114 -15.07 -6.10 7.32
C ASP A 114 -16.24 -6.27 8.30
N HIS A 115 -17.07 -5.25 8.54
CA HIS A 115 -18.28 -5.40 9.37
C HIS A 115 -19.31 -6.38 8.80
N GLN A 116 -19.32 -6.62 7.48
CA GLN A 116 -20.08 -7.72 6.86
C GLN A 116 -19.37 -9.09 6.96
N PHE A 117 -18.04 -9.09 7.13
CA PHE A 117 -17.16 -10.26 7.23
C PHE A 117 -16.67 -10.62 8.65
N VAL A 118 -17.02 -9.86 9.71
CA VAL A 118 -16.60 -10.03 11.12
C VAL A 118 -17.11 -11.33 11.78
N ASN A 119 -17.44 -12.36 11.00
CA ASN A 119 -17.42 -13.72 11.48
C ASN A 119 -16.15 -14.52 11.11
N GLU A 120 -15.29 -14.11 10.17
CA GLU A 120 -14.11 -14.90 9.83
C GLU A 120 -12.97 -14.08 9.17
N LEU A 121 -11.80 -14.16 9.81
CA LEU A 121 -10.46 -13.82 9.29
C LEU A 121 -10.03 -12.35 9.25
N CYS A 122 -9.52 -11.88 10.40
CA CYS A 122 -8.26 -11.16 10.45
C CYS A 122 -7.49 -11.39 11.77
N ILE A 123 -7.45 -12.63 12.27
CA ILE A 123 -6.51 -13.03 13.35
C ILE A 123 -5.29 -13.66 12.69
N GLY A 124 -4.47 -12.82 12.07
CA GLY A 124 -3.44 -13.27 11.15
C GLY A 124 -2.01 -12.82 11.43
N SER A 125 -1.74 -11.85 12.32
CA SER A 125 -0.35 -11.59 12.76
C SER A 125 -0.26 -10.61 13.93
N LEU A 126 -0.78 -10.96 15.09
CA LEU A 126 -0.24 -10.46 16.37
C LEU A 126 -0.15 -11.62 17.35
N SER A 127 0.73 -12.56 17.02
CA SER A 127 1.16 -13.58 17.96
C SER A 127 2.68 -13.68 17.91
N ARG A 128 3.27 -13.39 19.09
CA ARG A 128 4.58 -13.86 19.58
C ARG A 128 5.81 -13.07 19.09
N ILE A 129 6.71 -12.56 19.93
CA ILE A 129 7.07 -12.78 21.36
C ILE A 129 7.51 -11.43 21.94
#